data_AF-A0AAV2PRT7-F1
#
_entry.id   AF-A0AAV2PRT7-F1
#
_cell.length_a   1.000
_cell.length_b   1.000
_cell.length_c   1.000
_cell.angle_alpha   90.00
_cell.angle_beta   90.00
_cell.angle_gamma   90.00
#
_symmetry.space_group_name_H-M   'P 1'
#
loop_
_entity.id
_entity.type
_entity.pdbx_description
1 polymer ?
#
loop_
_entity_poly.entity_id
_entity_poly.type
_entity_poly.pdbx_seq_one_letter_code
_entity_poly.pdbx_strand_id
1 'polypeptide(L)'
;FATLFWSLFGISSPKSTNLSEDHQFIEAVGQGLFMAYHVMSIIVLMNMLIAMMSSSFQQIEDHADQEWKFARSKLWMSYFDPGSTLPAPFNLIISPKSVMYFFCGIRDIFLYLYSRGRNRRSSKKGSLVMEKGALQGFGRPSISRQNCKYAEIMQRLVSRFIHQKKKQLREDGVNADDLLEIKQDISSLRYE
;
A
#
# COMPACT_ATOMS: atom_id res chain seq x y z
N PHE A 1 8.87 -10.46 -38.69
CA PHE A 1 8.69 -10.06 -37.28
C PHE A 1 10.03 -9.98 -36.54
N ALA A 2 10.76 -11.09 -36.36
CA ALA A 2 12.05 -11.08 -35.65
C ALA A 2 13.07 -10.09 -36.24
N THR A 3 13.19 -10.01 -37.57
CA THR A 3 14.09 -9.07 -38.25
C THR A 3 13.77 -7.59 -37.96
N LEU A 4 12.49 -7.20 -37.92
CA LEU A 4 12.05 -5.85 -37.56
C LEU A 4 12.29 -5.54 -36.08
N PHE A 5 12.04 -6.51 -35.18
CA PHE A 5 12.33 -6.34 -33.76
C PHE A 5 13.84 -6.14 -33.51
N TRP A 6 14.68 -6.99 -34.12
CA TRP A 6 16.13 -6.88 -33.98
C TRP A 6 16.70 -5.66 -34.71
N SER A 7 16.01 -5.12 -35.71
CA SER A 7 16.42 -3.88 -36.37
C SER A 7 16.24 -2.64 -35.48
N LEU A 8 15.29 -2.64 -34.54
CA LEU A 8 15.16 -1.55 -33.54
C LEU A 8 16.44 -1.38 -32.71
N PHE A 9 17.17 -2.47 -32.47
CA PHE A 9 18.45 -2.48 -31.75
C PHE A 9 19.66 -2.33 -32.69
N GLY A 10 19.45 -2.15 -33.99
CA GLY A 10 20.51 -2.02 -34.99
C GLY A 10 21.21 -3.33 -35.36
N ILE A 11 20.63 -4.50 -35.02
CA ILE A 11 21.27 -5.82 -35.20
C ILE A 11 20.91 -6.46 -36.56
N SER A 12 19.92 -5.92 -37.28
CA SER A 12 19.49 -6.46 -38.58
C SER A 12 20.41 -6.02 -39.72
N SER A 13 20.80 -6.96 -40.59
CA SER A 13 21.56 -6.66 -41.81
C SER A 13 20.65 -6.02 -42.87
N PRO A 14 21.07 -4.93 -43.55
CA PRO A 14 20.29 -4.30 -44.63
C PRO A 14 20.12 -5.22 -45.85
N LYS A 15 20.87 -6.33 -45.93
CA LYS A 15 20.78 -7.32 -47.02
C LYS A 15 19.59 -8.26 -46.93
N SER A 16 18.80 -8.24 -45.83
CA SER A 16 17.63 -9.12 -45.70
C SER A 16 16.46 -8.75 -46.61
N THR A 17 16.50 -7.58 -47.26
CA THR A 17 15.49 -7.12 -48.22
C THR A 17 15.87 -7.41 -49.67
N ASN A 18 17.09 -7.90 -49.93
CA ASN A 18 17.56 -8.15 -51.28
C ASN A 18 17.07 -9.53 -51.73
N LEU A 19 16.45 -9.58 -52.90
CA LEU A 19 15.95 -10.81 -53.50
C LEU A 19 17.06 -11.43 -54.38
N SER A 20 17.08 -12.75 -54.51
CA SER A 20 18.01 -13.45 -55.41
C SER A 20 17.68 -13.22 -56.90
N GLU A 21 16.45 -12.80 -57.20
CA GLU A 21 15.95 -12.47 -58.53
C GLU A 21 16.03 -10.95 -58.79
N ASP A 22 16.33 -10.54 -60.03
CA ASP A 22 16.61 -9.14 -60.43
C ASP A 22 15.32 -8.29 -60.56
N HIS A 23 14.54 -8.21 -59.47
CA HIS A 23 13.34 -7.39 -59.37
C HIS A 23 13.59 -6.09 -58.60
N GLN A 24 14.28 -5.15 -59.26
CA GLN A 24 14.69 -3.87 -58.68
C GLN A 24 13.54 -3.05 -58.08
N PHE A 25 12.34 -3.11 -58.68
CA PHE A 25 11.17 -2.38 -58.18
C PHE A 25 10.73 -2.87 -56.79
N ILE A 26 10.70 -4.18 -56.58
CA ILE A 26 10.25 -4.78 -55.31
C ILE A 26 11.28 -4.53 -54.22
N GLU A 27 12.57 -4.62 -54.55
CA GLU A 27 13.66 -4.30 -53.61
C GLU A 27 13.61 -2.83 -53.18
N ALA A 28 13.40 -1.89 -54.12
CA ALA A 28 13.30 -0.47 -53.81
C ALA A 28 12.11 -0.16 -52.88
N VAL A 29 10.95 -0.77 -53.12
CA VAL A 29 9.77 -0.60 -52.25
C VAL A 29 10.03 -1.21 -50.87
N GLY A 30 10.65 -2.39 -50.80
CA GLY A 30 11.00 -3.06 -49.55
C GLY A 30 11.99 -2.25 -48.69
N GLN A 31 13.04 -1.71 -49.31
CA GLN A 31 13.99 -0.80 -48.66
C GLN A 31 13.31 0.50 -48.20
N GLY A 32 12.45 1.09 -49.03
CA GLY A 32 11.68 2.29 -48.67
C GLY A 32 10.77 2.09 -47.46
N LEU A 33 10.03 0.97 -47.41
CA LEU A 33 9.18 0.62 -46.27
C LEU A 33 9.99 0.33 -45.00
N PHE A 34 11.15 -0.33 -45.14
CA PHE A 34 12.05 -0.60 -44.01
C PHE A 34 12.68 0.68 -43.43
N MET A 35 13.02 1.65 -44.29
CA MET A 35 13.50 2.97 -43.88
C MET A 35 12.40 3.78 -43.19
N ALA A 36 11.19 3.81 -43.75
CA ALA A 36 10.04 4.46 -43.13
C ALA A 36 9.71 3.86 -41.75
N TYR A 37 9.84 2.54 -41.60
CA TYR A 37 9.71 1.87 -40.31
C TYR A 37 10.74 2.37 -39.29
N HIS A 38 12.02 2.49 -39.66
CA HIS A 38 13.05 3.01 -38.74
C HIS A 38 12.79 4.45 -38.32
N VAL A 39 12.40 5.32 -39.27
CA VAL A 39 12.04 6.71 -38.97
C VAL A 39 10.87 6.78 -37.99
N MET A 40 9.79 6.05 -38.26
CA MET A 40 8.62 6.05 -37.37
C MET A 40 8.93 5.46 -36.00
N SER A 41 9.59 4.29 -35.93
CA SER A 41 9.82 3.62 -34.65
C SER A 41 10.91 4.28 -33.81
N ILE A 42 12.04 4.66 -34.40
CA ILE A 42 13.18 5.20 -33.65
C ILE A 42 13.04 6.71 -33.43
N ILE A 43 12.67 7.47 -34.47
CA ILE A 43 12.67 8.95 -34.35
C ILE A 43 11.36 9.43 -33.70
N VAL A 44 10.21 8.86 -34.06
CA VAL A 44 8.92 9.33 -33.54
C VAL A 44 8.56 8.61 -32.24
N LEU A 45 8.38 7.28 -32.28
CA LEU A 45 7.84 6.53 -31.13
C LEU A 45 8.78 6.54 -29.92
N MET A 46 10.09 6.34 -30.12
CA MET A 46 11.06 6.35 -29.02
C MET A 46 11.08 7.71 -28.31
N ASN A 47 11.09 8.80 -29.07
CA ASN A 47 11.11 10.16 -28.50
C ASN A 47 9.82 10.47 -27.74
N MET A 48 8.66 10.00 -28.24
CA MET A 48 7.39 10.13 -27.52
C MET A 48 7.35 9.29 -26.24
N LEU A 49 7.93 8.09 -26.26
CA LEU A 49 8.04 7.24 -25.06
C LEU A 49 8.92 7.91 -24.01
N ILE A 50 10.07 8.46 -24.40
CA ILE A 50 10.97 9.19 -23.50
C ILE A 50 10.25 10.40 -22.91
N ALA A 51 9.52 11.18 -23.72
CA ALA A 51 8.76 12.33 -23.24
C ALA A 51 7.68 11.92 -22.22
N MET A 52 6.93 10.85 -22.50
CA MET A 52 5.90 10.33 -21.60
C MET A 52 6.49 9.83 -20.28
N MET A 53 7.60 9.06 -20.35
CA MET A 53 8.29 8.56 -19.18
C MET A 53 8.91 9.68 -18.34
N SER A 54 9.42 10.74 -18.97
CA SER A 54 9.96 11.90 -18.25
C SER A 54 8.87 12.64 -17.48
N SER A 55 7.70 12.83 -18.09
CA SER A 55 6.56 13.47 -17.43
C SER A 55 5.99 12.62 -16.29
N SER A 56 5.86 11.31 -16.51
CA SER A 56 5.37 10.40 -15.47
C SER A 56 6.37 10.26 -14.32
N PHE A 57 7.68 10.28 -14.61
CA PHE A 57 8.70 10.25 -13.57
C PHE A 57 8.62 11.48 -12.66
N GLN A 58 8.48 12.69 -13.22
CA GLN A 58 8.33 13.91 -12.43
C GLN A 58 7.10 13.86 -11.51
N GLN A 59 5.96 13.39 -12.02
CA GLN A 59 4.74 13.24 -11.22
C GLN A 59 4.90 12.24 -10.07
N ILE A 60 5.63 11.14 -10.30
CA ILE A 60 5.88 10.12 -9.26
C ILE A 60 6.93 10.62 -8.26
N GLU A 61 7.94 11.36 -8.71
CA GLU A 61 9.03 11.89 -7.87
C GLU A 61 8.50 12.78 -6.73
N ASP A 62 7.50 13.62 -7.00
CA ASP A 62 6.85 14.49 -6.00
C ASP A 62 6.32 13.72 -4.77
N HIS A 63 6.00 12.43 -4.93
CA HIS A 63 5.44 11.57 -3.87
C HIS A 63 6.28 10.32 -3.58
N ALA A 64 7.40 10.13 -4.28
CA ALA A 64 8.23 8.93 -4.21
C ALA A 64 8.68 8.62 -2.78
N ASP A 65 8.98 9.66 -2.01
CA ASP A 65 9.47 9.54 -0.64
C ASP A 65 8.39 9.02 0.32
N GLN A 66 7.12 9.37 0.10
CA GLN A 66 5.99 8.87 0.86
C GLN A 66 5.65 7.43 0.46
N GLU A 67 5.61 7.15 -0.84
CA GLU A 67 5.34 5.81 -1.37
C GLU A 67 6.42 4.81 -0.97
N TRP A 68 7.69 5.22 -1.02
CA TRP A 68 8.82 4.40 -0.56
C TRP A 68 8.70 4.08 0.93
N LYS A 69 8.41 5.07 1.78
CA LYS A 69 8.24 4.87 3.22
C LYS A 69 7.04 3.97 3.52
N PHE A 70 5.96 4.07 2.75
CA PHE A 70 4.79 3.19 2.85
C PHE A 70 5.12 1.75 2.44
N ALA A 71 5.80 1.54 1.32
CA ALA A 71 6.23 0.22 0.88
C ALA A 71 7.20 -0.41 1.90
N ARG A 72 8.12 0.40 2.45
CA ARG A 72 9.07 -0.02 3.47
C ARG A 72 8.38 -0.42 4.78
N SER A 73 7.39 0.35 5.24
CA SER A 73 6.65 0.00 6.46
C SER A 73 5.81 -1.28 6.26
N LYS A 74 5.22 -1.47 5.07
CA LYS A 74 4.52 -2.71 4.72
C LYS A 74 5.46 -3.92 4.74
N LEU A 75 6.68 -3.77 4.23
CA LEU A 75 7.71 -4.81 4.32
C LEU A 75 8.04 -5.12 5.78
N TRP A 76 8.32 -4.11 6.61
CA TRP A 76 8.61 -4.33 8.03
C TRP A 76 7.43 -4.97 8.78
N MET A 77 6.20 -4.58 8.48
CA MET A 77 5.00 -5.19 9.05
C MET A 77 4.96 -6.70 8.78
N SER A 78 5.35 -7.13 7.58
CA SER A 78 5.39 -8.56 7.24
C SER A 78 6.36 -9.38 8.10
N TYR A 79 7.37 -8.74 8.71
CA TYR A 79 8.31 -9.38 9.65
C TYR A 79 7.89 -9.31 11.12
N PHE A 80 6.94 -8.42 11.48
CA PHE A 80 6.44 -8.32 12.85
C PHE A 80 5.46 -9.45 13.21
N ASP A 81 4.79 -10.05 12.21
CA ASP A 81 3.87 -11.14 12.45
C ASP A 81 4.62 -12.42 12.89
N PRO A 82 4.21 -13.07 13.99
CA PRO A 82 4.96 -14.17 14.62
C PRO A 82 4.97 -15.48 13.80
N GLY A 83 4.45 -15.47 12.56
CA GLY A 83 4.30 -16.65 11.71
C GLY A 83 5.54 -17.05 10.90
N SER A 84 6.55 -16.18 10.77
CA SER A 84 7.74 -16.42 9.94
C SER A 84 9.03 -16.12 10.72
N THR A 85 9.23 -16.84 11.82
CA THR A 85 10.42 -16.68 12.67
C THR A 85 11.71 -17.25 12.06
N LEU A 86 11.60 -17.96 10.93
CA LEU A 86 12.72 -18.60 10.24
C LEU A 86 12.67 -18.23 8.74
N PRO A 87 13.79 -17.77 8.15
CA PRO A 87 13.85 -17.55 6.71
C PRO A 87 13.68 -18.89 5.96
N ALA A 88 13.12 -18.88 4.75
CA ALA A 88 13.20 -20.04 3.86
C ALA A 88 14.70 -20.37 3.61
N PRO A 89 15.13 -21.65 3.61
CA PRO A 89 14.37 -22.92 3.65
C PRO A 89 14.05 -23.48 5.05
N PHE A 90 14.46 -22.80 6.13
CA PHE A 90 14.36 -23.31 7.50
C PHE A 90 12.94 -23.30 8.08
N ASN A 91 11.98 -22.72 7.37
CA ASN A 91 10.55 -22.79 7.66
C ASN A 91 9.94 -24.21 7.46
N LEU A 92 10.70 -25.14 6.87
CA LEU A 92 10.26 -26.54 6.66
C LEU A 92 10.47 -27.43 7.89
N ILE A 93 11.33 -27.02 8.83
CA ILE A 93 11.57 -27.77 10.06
C ILE A 93 10.43 -27.41 11.02
N ILE A 94 9.65 -28.42 11.42
CA ILE A 94 8.56 -28.25 12.39
C ILE A 94 9.12 -27.57 13.64
N SER A 95 8.76 -26.29 13.85
CA SER A 95 9.24 -25.53 15.00
C SER A 95 8.78 -26.19 16.30
N PRO A 96 9.64 -26.30 17.34
CA PRO A 96 9.26 -26.82 18.65
C PRO A 96 8.02 -26.12 19.25
N LYS A 97 7.79 -24.84 18.92
CA LYS A 97 6.58 -24.12 19.31
C LYS A 97 5.32 -24.67 18.64
N SER A 98 5.37 -25.01 17.35
CA SER A 98 4.24 -25.58 16.60
C SER A 98 3.82 -26.94 17.18
N VAL A 99 4.81 -27.78 17.52
CA VAL A 99 4.59 -29.06 18.21
C VAL A 99 3.89 -28.87 19.55
N MET A 100 4.34 -27.90 20.36
CA MET A 100 3.76 -27.62 21.68
C MET A 100 2.29 -27.15 21.58
N TYR A 101 1.97 -26.23 20.66
CA TYR A 101 0.59 -25.81 20.41
C TYR A 101 -0.30 -26.97 19.91
N PHE A 102 0.24 -27.83 19.03
CA PHE A 102 -0.48 -29.00 18.51
C PHE A 102 -0.84 -29.99 19.61
N PHE A 103 0.10 -30.34 20.50
CA PHE A 103 -0.17 -31.21 21.65
C PHE A 103 -1.12 -30.57 22.66
N CYS A 104 -1.02 -29.26 22.91
CA CYS A 104 -1.94 -28.55 23.77
C CYS A 104 -3.37 -28.58 23.20
N GLY A 105 -3.52 -28.37 21.89
CA GLY A 105 -4.81 -28.47 21.19
C GLY A 105 -5.41 -29.88 21.23
N ILE A 106 -4.59 -30.93 21.03
CA ILE A 106 -5.05 -32.32 21.18
C ILE A 106 -5.52 -32.59 22.61
N ARG A 107 -4.79 -32.12 23.62
CA ARG A 107 -5.17 -32.28 25.02
C ARG A 107 -6.49 -31.57 25.33
N ASP A 108 -6.70 -30.36 24.83
CA ASP A 108 -7.92 -29.59 25.07
C ASP A 108 -9.13 -30.21 24.35
N ILE A 109 -8.94 -30.73 23.14
CA ILE A 109 -9.98 -31.51 22.41
C ILE A 109 -10.30 -32.80 23.15
N PHE A 110 -9.28 -33.52 23.64
CA PHE A 110 -9.46 -34.75 24.39
C PHE A 110 -10.18 -34.50 25.72
N LEU A 111 -9.81 -33.45 26.45
CA LEU A 111 -10.49 -33.04 27.68
C LEU A 111 -11.92 -32.60 27.41
N TYR A 112 -12.20 -31.89 26.31
CA TYR A 112 -13.55 -31.52 25.90
C TYR A 112 -14.40 -32.75 25.58
N LEU A 113 -13.86 -33.73 24.85
CA LEU A 113 -14.55 -35.00 24.56
C LEU A 113 -14.76 -35.86 25.82
N TYR A 114 -13.76 -35.93 26.70
CA TYR A 114 -13.83 -36.67 27.95
C TYR A 114 -14.84 -36.06 28.93
N SER A 115 -14.88 -34.73 29.04
CA SER A 115 -15.84 -34.01 29.89
C SER A 115 -17.27 -33.97 29.33
N ARG A 116 -17.45 -34.11 28.00
CA ARG A 116 -18.76 -34.33 27.36
C ARG A 116 -19.42 -35.67 27.76
N GLY A 117 -18.63 -36.65 28.22
CA GLY A 117 -19.12 -37.92 28.77
C GLY A 117 -19.63 -37.86 30.22
N ARG A 118 -19.27 -36.83 31.00
CA ARG A 118 -19.61 -36.76 32.44
C ARG A 118 -20.76 -35.81 32.78
N ASN A 119 -21.14 -34.89 31.89
CA ASN A 119 -22.03 -33.78 32.22
C ASN A 119 -23.48 -33.92 31.72
N ARG A 120 -24.00 -35.15 31.60
CA ARG A 120 -25.42 -35.42 31.30
C ARG A 120 -26.33 -35.59 32.53
N ARG A 121 -25.84 -35.31 33.75
CA ARG A 121 -26.59 -35.52 35.00
C ARG A 121 -26.76 -34.31 35.94
N SER A 122 -26.49 -33.08 35.48
CA SER A 122 -26.86 -31.90 36.29
C SER A 122 -27.49 -30.80 35.43
N SER A 123 -28.65 -31.12 34.87
CA SER A 123 -29.64 -30.11 34.52
C SER A 123 -30.49 -29.88 35.77
N LYS A 124 -30.14 -28.83 36.53
CA LYS A 124 -31.01 -28.02 37.41
C LYS A 124 -30.15 -27.25 38.41
N LYS A 125 -29.82 -26.00 38.08
CA LYS A 125 -29.99 -24.81 38.95
C LYS A 125 -29.27 -23.59 38.36
N GLY A 126 -30.05 -22.52 38.20
CA GLY A 126 -29.63 -21.17 38.58
C GLY A 126 -28.66 -20.45 37.67
N SER A 127 -29.18 -19.42 37.00
CA SER A 127 -28.55 -18.11 36.81
C SER A 127 -27.28 -17.90 37.66
N LEU A 128 -26.17 -17.58 37.00
CA LEU A 128 -25.38 -16.37 37.26
C LEU A 128 -24.22 -16.32 36.26
N VAL A 129 -24.06 -15.11 35.70
CA VAL A 129 -22.95 -14.65 34.86
C VAL A 129 -21.63 -15.27 35.33
N MET A 130 -21.07 -16.18 34.54
CA MET A 130 -19.75 -16.72 34.78
C MET A 130 -18.73 -15.93 33.95
N GLU A 131 -18.16 -14.94 34.63
CA GLU A 131 -16.93 -14.26 34.30
C GLU A 131 -15.85 -15.30 33.93
N LYS A 132 -15.49 -15.37 32.65
CA LYS A 132 -14.32 -16.13 32.18
C LYS A 132 -13.04 -15.38 32.55
N GLY A 133 -12.71 -15.40 33.84
CA GLY A 133 -11.42 -15.00 34.38
C GLY A 133 -10.70 -16.20 34.96
N ALA A 134 -9.98 -16.98 34.13
CA ALA A 134 -8.93 -17.90 34.60
C ALA A 134 -8.19 -18.53 33.41
N LEU A 135 -7.36 -17.74 32.71
CA LEU A 135 -6.05 -18.21 32.27
C LEU A 135 -5.16 -16.97 32.17
N GLN A 136 -4.69 -16.55 33.34
CA GLN A 136 -3.84 -15.40 33.54
C GLN A 136 -2.42 -15.77 33.12
N GLY A 137 -2.05 -15.37 31.91
CA GLY A 137 -0.67 -15.41 31.40
C GLY A 137 -0.46 -14.19 30.51
N PHE A 138 0.38 -13.27 30.96
CA PHE A 138 0.84 -12.06 30.27
C PHE A 138 -0.24 -10.99 29.98
N GLY A 139 -0.45 -10.11 30.97
CA GLY A 139 -0.50 -8.66 30.78
C GLY A 139 -1.38 -8.07 29.65
N ARG A 140 -2.63 -8.52 29.48
CA ARG A 140 -3.59 -7.74 28.68
C ARG A 140 -4.26 -6.69 29.58
N PRO A 141 -4.00 -5.38 29.40
CA PRO A 141 -4.86 -4.37 30.02
C PRO A 141 -6.29 -4.57 29.53
N SER A 142 -7.28 -4.37 30.42
CA SER A 142 -8.68 -4.47 30.06
C SER A 142 -8.98 -3.54 28.87
N ILE A 143 -9.63 -4.08 27.84
CA ILE A 143 -9.95 -3.38 26.58
C ILE A 143 -10.58 -2.00 26.86
N SER A 144 -11.42 -1.91 27.90
CA SER A 144 -12.04 -0.66 28.35
C SER A 144 -11.02 0.40 28.80
N ARG A 145 -9.95 0.04 29.53
CA ARG A 145 -8.89 0.98 29.93
C ARG A 145 -8.05 1.44 28.74
N GLN A 146 -7.85 0.58 27.74
CA GLN A 146 -7.13 0.94 26.50
C GLN A 146 -7.95 1.90 25.64
N ASN A 147 -9.26 1.69 25.56
CA ASN A 147 -10.20 2.56 24.85
C ASN A 147 -10.32 3.95 25.50
N CYS A 148 -10.39 4.03 26.84
CA CYS A 148 -10.42 5.32 27.54
C CYS A 148 -9.12 6.13 27.32
N LYS A 149 -7.95 5.48 27.35
CA LYS A 149 -6.67 6.13 27.06
C LYS A 149 -6.57 6.61 25.61
N TYR A 150 -7.08 5.81 24.67
CA TYR A 150 -7.15 6.21 23.26
C TYR A 150 -8.02 7.45 23.06
N ALA A 151 -9.21 7.49 23.68
CA ALA A 151 -10.12 8.63 23.61
C ALA A 151 -9.48 9.92 24.16
N GLU A 152 -8.78 9.82 25.29
CA GLU A 152 -8.06 10.95 25.88
C GLU A 152 -6.93 11.46 24.95
N ILE A 153 -6.13 10.55 24.37
CA ILE A 153 -5.07 10.91 23.42
C ILE A 153 -5.68 11.55 22.18
N MET A 154 -6.75 10.98 21.64
CA MET A 154 -7.45 11.51 20.46
C MET A 154 -7.97 12.93 20.71
N GLN A 155 -8.58 13.18 21.87
CA GLN A 155 -9.05 14.52 22.24
C GLN A 155 -7.88 15.53 22.25
N ARG A 156 -6.74 15.17 22.84
CA ARG A 156 -5.54 16.02 22.87
C ARG A 156 -4.98 16.29 21.47
N LEU A 157 -4.94 15.27 20.61
CA LEU A 157 -4.48 15.39 19.21
C LEU A 157 -5.40 16.33 18.41
N VAL A 158 -6.71 16.17 18.54
CA VAL A 158 -7.70 17.03 17.87
C VAL A 158 -7.57 18.47 18.35
N SER A 159 -7.45 18.70 19.66
CA SER A 159 -7.24 20.06 20.20
C SER A 159 -5.97 20.70 19.67
N ARG A 160 -4.85 19.95 19.59
CA ARG A 160 -3.59 20.45 19.01
C ARG A 160 -3.72 20.75 17.52
N PHE A 161 -4.37 19.86 16.77
CA PHE A 161 -4.60 20.05 15.34
C PHE A 161 -5.45 21.29 15.06
N ILE A 162 -6.57 21.47 15.76
CA ILE A 162 -7.42 22.67 15.63
C ILE A 162 -6.63 23.92 15.95
N HIS A 163 -5.85 23.91 17.03
CA HIS A 163 -5.02 25.05 17.41
C HIS A 163 -3.99 25.38 16.33
N GLN A 164 -3.27 24.38 15.82
CA GLN A 164 -2.30 24.53 14.73
C GLN A 164 -2.95 25.05 13.45
N LYS A 165 -4.13 24.52 13.08
CA LYS A 165 -4.83 24.94 11.85
C LYS A 165 -5.34 26.37 11.96
N LYS A 166 -5.91 26.76 13.10
CA LYS A 166 -6.32 28.14 13.39
C LYS A 166 -5.13 29.10 13.38
N LYS A 167 -3.97 28.66 13.88
CA LYS A 167 -2.73 29.46 13.82
C LYS A 167 -2.29 29.68 12.37
N GLN A 168 -2.27 28.63 11.55
CA GLN A 168 -1.92 28.73 10.12
C GLN A 168 -2.87 29.68 9.37
N LEU A 169 -4.18 29.61 9.64
CA LEU A 169 -5.18 30.54 9.08
C LEU A 169 -4.93 32.01 9.46
N ARG A 170 -4.32 32.28 10.62
CA ARG A 170 -3.93 33.64 11.03
C ARG A 170 -2.59 34.08 10.45
N GLU A 171 -1.76 33.13 10.02
CA GLU A 171 -0.47 33.39 9.38
C GLU A 171 -0.62 33.53 7.85
N ASP A 172 -1.70 32.99 7.26
CA ASP A 172 -2.11 33.31 5.88
C ASP A 172 -2.38 34.81 5.77
N GLY A 173 -1.96 35.40 4.63
CA GLY A 173 -2.09 36.83 4.38
C GLY A 173 -3.54 37.32 4.43
N VAL A 174 -3.71 38.63 4.63
CA VAL A 174 -5.04 39.27 4.67
C VAL A 174 -5.75 39.06 3.33
N ASN A 175 -6.92 38.44 3.37
CA ASN A 175 -7.74 38.22 2.19
C ASN A 175 -8.61 39.47 1.90
N ALA A 176 -9.08 39.61 0.66
CA ALA A 176 -10.02 40.67 0.29
C ALA A 176 -11.33 40.59 1.10
N ASP A 177 -11.76 39.37 1.46
CA ASP A 177 -12.95 39.15 2.29
C ASP A 177 -12.78 39.73 3.70
N ASP A 178 -11.58 39.61 4.30
CA ASP A 178 -11.29 40.18 5.63
C ASP A 178 -11.43 41.71 5.60
N LEU A 179 -11.04 42.36 4.49
CA LEU A 179 -11.20 43.80 4.31
C LEU A 179 -12.67 44.20 4.08
N LEU A 180 -13.46 43.35 3.42
CA LEU A 180 -14.88 43.56 3.22
C LEU A 180 -15.66 43.39 4.53
N GLU A 181 -15.29 42.43 5.37
CA GLU A 181 -15.84 42.25 6.72
C GLU A 181 -15.60 43.50 7.57
N ILE A 182 -14.36 44.01 7.62
CA ILE A 182 -14.03 45.25 8.35
C ILE A 182 -14.80 46.45 7.79
N LYS A 183 -14.91 46.58 6.46
CA LYS A 183 -15.68 47.67 5.83
C LYS A 183 -17.15 47.59 6.19
N GLN A 184 -17.71 46.39 6.24
CA GLN A 184 -19.10 46.15 6.62
C GLN A 184 -19.32 46.48 8.10
N ASP A 185 -18.43 46.08 8.99
CA ASP A 185 -18.48 46.42 10.42
C ASP A 185 -18.38 47.92 10.68
N ILE A 186 -17.51 48.63 9.93
CA ILE A 186 -17.43 50.10 10.00
C ILE A 186 -18.72 50.75 9.45
N SER A 187 -19.30 50.16 8.40
CA SER A 187 -20.53 50.68 7.80
C SER A 187 -21.73 50.46 8.74
N SER A 188 -21.85 49.31 9.40
CA SER A 188 -22.92 49.03 10.35
C SER A 188 -22.86 49.97 11.56
N LEU A 189 -21.66 50.21 12.12
CA LEU A 189 -21.45 51.15 13.25
C LEU A 189 -21.78 52.61 12.92
N ARG A 190 -21.81 53.00 11.65
CA ARG A 190 -22.15 54.37 11.24
C ARG A 190 -23.66 54.60 11.17
N TYR A 191 -24.45 53.53 11.02
CA TYR A 191 -25.89 53.58 10.88
C TYR A 191 -26.64 53.12 12.15
N GLU A 192 -25.91 52.74 13.21
CA GLU A 192 -26.40 52.75 14.60
C GLU A 192 -26.32 54.16 15.19
#